data_AF-A0A940US34-F1
#
_entry.id   AF-A0A940US34-F1
#
_cell.length_a   1.000
_cell.length_b   1.000
_cell.length_c   1.000
_cell.angle_alpha   90.00
_cell.angle_beta   90.00
_cell.angle_gamma   90.00
#
_symmetry.space_group_name_H-M   'P 1'
#
loop_
_entity.id
_entity.type
_entity.pdbx_description
1 polymer ?
#
loop_
_entity_poly.entity_id
_entity_poly.type
_entity_poly.pdbx_seq_one_letter_code
_entity_poly.pdbx_strand_id
1 'polypeptide(L)'
;MSLNLITDRTESDVNTMLSLISKYTSGGWDSLTTAQQTAWLAGLKGAYNYTDLNRVESAVATLAELLNSLGYSVSVDVKTDWALADIPTVDDLERYRSNIAKIRAALSVFSTTPAAPDSMNNLTYEQANDIEQILEDVETLIEHIQSNIDMAWAQGIAYTGLFFKGG
;
A
#
# COMPACT_ATOMS: atom_id res chain seq x y z
N MET A 1 -7.33 -10.80 -0.46
CA MET A 1 -7.63 -9.92 -1.62
C MET A 1 -6.30 -9.84 -2.37
N SER A 2 -6.00 -8.85 -3.19
CA SER A 2 -4.59 -8.58 -3.43
C SER A 2 -4.48 -7.08 -3.61
N LEU A 3 -3.75 -6.43 -2.70
CA LEU A 3 -3.45 -5.01 -2.83
C LEU A 3 -2.47 -4.83 -3.99
N ASN A 4 -2.74 -3.86 -4.86
CA ASN A 4 -1.84 -3.53 -5.97
C ASN A 4 -0.72 -2.62 -5.48
N LEU A 5 0.13 -3.11 -4.58
CA LEU A 5 1.22 -2.35 -3.97
C LEU A 5 2.53 -2.45 -4.80
N ILE A 6 3.45 -1.51 -4.60
CA ILE A 6 4.76 -1.41 -5.27
C ILE A 6 5.80 -1.34 -4.15
N THR A 7 6.49 -2.45 -3.96
CA THR A 7 7.50 -2.64 -2.90
C THR A 7 8.92 -2.77 -3.47
N ASP A 8 9.08 -2.63 -4.78
CA ASP A 8 10.30 -2.94 -5.51
C ASP A 8 10.84 -1.74 -6.33
N ARG A 9 10.57 -0.50 -5.91
CA ARG A 9 11.21 0.68 -6.53
C ARG A 9 12.73 0.59 -6.38
N THR A 10 13.43 0.99 -7.43
CA THR A 10 14.89 0.95 -7.50
C THR A 10 15.48 2.33 -7.82
N GLU A 11 16.77 2.49 -7.55
CA GLU A 11 17.53 3.66 -8.00
C GLU A 11 17.46 3.83 -9.54
N SER A 12 17.36 2.72 -10.29
CA SER A 12 17.19 2.77 -11.75
C SER A 12 15.85 3.41 -12.16
N ASP A 13 14.79 3.16 -11.40
CA ASP A 13 13.47 3.78 -11.64
C ASP A 13 13.55 5.29 -11.40
N VAL A 14 14.22 5.70 -10.32
CA VAL A 14 14.46 7.13 -9.98
C VAL A 14 15.32 7.80 -11.05
N ASN A 15 16.41 7.17 -11.47
CA ASN A 15 17.30 7.70 -12.51
C ASN A 15 16.59 7.83 -13.85
N THR A 16 15.71 6.88 -14.19
CA THR A 16 14.86 6.96 -15.37
C THR A 16 13.94 8.19 -15.29
N MET A 17 13.26 8.37 -14.15
CA MET A 17 12.41 9.54 -13.92
C MET A 17 13.20 10.85 -14.07
N LEU A 18 14.33 10.98 -13.40
CA LEU A 18 15.18 12.19 -13.45
C LEU A 18 15.67 12.50 -14.86
N SER A 19 16.05 11.47 -15.63
CA SER A 19 16.46 11.60 -17.02
C SER A 19 15.33 12.17 -17.91
N LEU A 20 14.10 11.68 -17.72
CA LEU A 20 12.94 12.19 -18.46
C LEU A 20 12.59 13.63 -18.06
N ILE A 21 12.64 13.95 -16.75
CA ILE A 21 12.40 15.30 -16.25
C ILE A 21 13.41 16.28 -16.85
N SER A 22 14.69 15.90 -16.92
CA SER A 22 15.75 16.72 -17.49
C SER A 22 15.53 17.02 -18.98
N LYS A 23 15.14 16.01 -19.77
CA LYS A 23 14.78 16.20 -21.19
C LYS A 23 13.57 17.12 -21.36
N TYR A 24 12.50 16.84 -20.62
CA TYR A 24 11.30 17.66 -20.65
C TYR A 24 11.60 19.12 -20.27
N THR A 25 12.41 19.35 -19.24
CA THR A 25 12.75 20.70 -18.78
C THR A 25 13.61 21.47 -19.79
N SER A 26 14.49 20.77 -20.52
CA SER A 26 15.39 21.39 -21.50
C SER A 26 14.78 21.59 -22.88
N GLY A 27 13.86 20.71 -23.31
CA GLY A 27 13.33 20.69 -24.67
C GLY A 27 11.81 20.55 -24.81
N GLY A 28 11.07 20.54 -23.70
CA GLY A 28 9.61 20.39 -23.70
C GLY A 28 9.13 18.96 -24.02
N TRP A 29 7.82 18.80 -24.19
CA TRP A 29 7.18 17.50 -24.43
C TRP A 29 7.69 16.80 -25.70
N ASP A 30 7.93 17.57 -26.77
CA ASP A 30 8.38 17.05 -28.06
C ASP A 30 9.85 16.57 -28.05
N SER A 31 10.59 16.86 -26.97
CA SER A 31 11.94 16.30 -26.77
C SER A 31 11.93 14.83 -26.29
N LEU A 32 10.80 14.37 -25.78
CA LEU A 32 10.61 12.98 -25.35
C LEU A 32 10.21 12.12 -26.56
N THR A 33 10.78 10.92 -26.67
CA THR A 33 10.29 9.96 -27.68
C THR A 33 8.87 9.52 -27.36
N THR A 34 8.13 9.01 -28.34
CA THR A 34 6.77 8.48 -28.10
C THR A 34 6.73 7.43 -26.98
N ALA A 35 7.74 6.56 -26.89
CA ALA A 35 7.82 5.59 -25.79
C ALA A 35 8.01 6.26 -24.42
N GLN A 36 8.80 7.32 -24.36
CA GLN A 36 9.04 8.10 -23.13
C GLN A 36 7.81 8.89 -22.72
N GLN A 37 7.09 9.47 -23.69
CA GLN A 37 5.81 10.11 -23.47
C GLN A 37 4.77 9.13 -22.92
N THR A 38 4.65 7.93 -23.51
CA THR A 38 3.77 6.87 -23.00
C THR A 38 4.14 6.46 -21.58
N ALA A 39 5.43 6.23 -21.31
CA ALA A 39 5.90 5.88 -19.95
C ALA A 39 5.59 6.98 -18.93
N TRP A 40 5.76 8.25 -19.31
CA TRP A 40 5.42 9.39 -18.46
C TRP A 40 3.92 9.41 -18.13
N LEU A 41 3.05 9.24 -19.13
CA LEU A 41 1.60 9.24 -18.95
C LEU A 41 1.09 8.04 -18.16
N ALA A 42 1.79 6.90 -18.21
CA ALA A 42 1.48 5.72 -17.41
C ALA A 42 1.82 5.89 -15.92
N GLY A 43 2.58 6.93 -15.56
CA GLY A 43 3.13 7.10 -14.22
C GLY A 43 4.51 6.45 -14.11
N LEU A 44 5.52 7.26 -13.78
CA LEU A 44 6.90 6.77 -13.63
C LEU A 44 7.06 6.12 -12.27
N LYS A 45 7.41 4.83 -12.22
CA LYS A 45 7.58 4.04 -10.99
C LYS A 45 8.55 4.68 -9.97
N GLY A 46 9.56 5.40 -10.45
CA GLY A 46 10.52 6.11 -9.61
C GLY A 46 9.98 7.38 -8.95
N ALA A 47 8.80 7.84 -9.34
CA ALA A 47 8.09 8.92 -8.69
C ALA A 47 7.21 8.36 -7.55
N TYR A 48 6.92 9.22 -6.57
CA TYR A 48 5.84 9.01 -5.61
C TYR A 48 4.81 10.11 -5.84
N ASN A 49 3.75 9.81 -6.58
CA ASN A 49 2.81 10.81 -7.10
C ASN A 49 1.36 10.57 -6.63
N TYR A 50 0.42 11.36 -7.14
CA TYR A 50 -1.01 11.26 -6.80
C TYR A 50 -1.60 9.86 -6.99
N THR A 51 -1.12 9.08 -7.96
CA THR A 51 -1.57 7.70 -8.16
C THR A 51 -1.07 6.77 -7.06
N ASP A 52 0.15 6.97 -6.56
CA ASP A 52 0.69 6.24 -5.40
C ASP A 52 -0.09 6.59 -4.13
N LEU A 53 -0.34 7.88 -3.89
CA LEU A 53 -1.13 8.34 -2.75
C LEU A 53 -2.52 7.70 -2.74
N ASN A 54 -3.24 7.72 -3.87
CA ASN A 54 -4.56 7.11 -3.98
C ASN A 54 -4.52 5.60 -3.75
N ARG A 55 -3.51 4.92 -4.30
CA ARG A 55 -3.33 3.48 -4.22
C ARG A 55 -3.07 3.03 -2.77
N VAL A 56 -2.18 3.73 -2.07
CA VAL A 56 -1.87 3.46 -0.67
C VAL A 56 -3.02 3.82 0.27
N GLU A 57 -3.68 4.97 0.07
CA GLU A 57 -4.84 5.36 0.88
C GLU A 57 -6.02 4.40 0.70
N SER A 58 -6.22 3.86 -0.51
CA SER A 58 -7.22 2.82 -0.77
C SER A 58 -6.87 1.51 -0.07
N ALA A 59 -5.59 1.13 -0.05
CA ALA A 59 -5.12 -0.04 0.68
C ALA A 59 -5.31 0.12 2.20
N VAL A 60 -4.97 1.29 2.74
CA VAL A 60 -5.21 1.65 4.14
C VAL A 60 -6.69 1.53 4.51
N ALA A 61 -7.59 2.07 3.68
CA ALA A 61 -9.03 1.96 3.91
C ALA A 61 -9.50 0.51 3.96
N THR A 62 -9.10 -0.27 2.96
CA THR A 62 -9.44 -1.70 2.85
C THR A 62 -8.95 -2.49 4.06
N LEU A 63 -7.70 -2.29 4.46
CA LEU A 63 -7.12 -2.99 5.61
C LEU A 63 -7.77 -2.58 6.93
N ALA A 64 -8.11 -1.29 7.10
CA ALA A 64 -8.84 -0.84 8.28
C ALA A 64 -10.21 -1.54 8.38
N GLU A 65 -10.97 -1.64 7.28
CA GLU A 65 -12.26 -2.35 7.27
C GLU A 65 -12.11 -3.83 7.65
N LEU A 66 -11.13 -4.52 7.06
CA LEU A 66 -10.85 -5.93 7.36
C LEU A 66 -10.44 -6.12 8.83
N LEU A 67 -9.55 -5.29 9.36
CA LEU A 67 -9.14 -5.33 10.75
C LEU A 67 -10.33 -5.12 11.70
N ASN A 68 -11.19 -4.13 11.43
CA ASN A 68 -12.40 -3.90 12.24
C ASN A 68 -13.37 -5.09 12.17
N SER A 69 -13.51 -5.74 11.00
CA SER A 69 -14.35 -6.94 10.86
C SER A 69 -13.85 -8.11 11.70
N LEU A 70 -12.55 -8.16 11.98
CA LEU A 70 -11.89 -9.14 12.84
C LEU A 70 -11.82 -8.70 14.32
N GLY A 71 -12.38 -7.55 14.66
CA GLY A 71 -12.42 -7.02 16.04
C GLY A 71 -11.21 -6.15 16.43
N TYR A 72 -10.31 -5.85 15.51
CA TYR A 72 -9.22 -4.90 15.74
C TYR A 72 -9.70 -3.47 15.46
N SER A 73 -9.85 -2.66 16.51
CA SER A 73 -10.34 -1.28 16.37
C SER A 73 -9.29 -0.38 15.74
N VAL A 74 -9.50 -0.01 14.48
CA VAL A 74 -8.62 0.88 13.72
C VAL A 74 -9.44 1.98 13.05
N SER A 75 -9.11 3.25 13.33
CA SER A 75 -9.78 4.40 12.73
C SER A 75 -8.78 5.20 11.89
N VAL A 76 -9.07 5.29 10.60
CA VAL A 76 -8.28 6.00 9.58
C VAL A 76 -9.15 7.05 8.90
N ASP A 77 -8.51 8.10 8.40
CA ASP A 77 -9.15 9.13 7.58
C ASP A 77 -8.37 9.23 6.27
N VAL A 78 -9.01 8.85 5.15
CA VAL A 78 -8.33 8.60 3.87
C VAL A 78 -8.76 9.59 2.78
N LYS A 79 -7.84 9.91 1.87
CA LYS A 79 -8.11 10.75 0.69
C LYS A 79 -7.66 9.96 -0.54
N THR A 80 -8.63 9.51 -1.34
CA THR A 80 -8.40 8.59 -2.48
C THR A 80 -8.73 9.23 -3.83
N ASP A 81 -8.91 10.55 -3.84
CA ASP A 81 -9.23 11.36 -5.02
C ASP A 81 -8.14 12.42 -5.30
N TRP A 82 -6.90 12.15 -4.93
CA TRP A 82 -5.75 13.00 -5.32
C TRP A 82 -5.70 13.13 -6.83
N ALA A 83 -5.63 14.37 -7.31
CA ALA A 83 -5.45 14.71 -8.71
C ALA A 83 -4.00 15.10 -9.00
N LEU A 84 -3.60 15.05 -10.28
CA LEU A 84 -2.26 15.46 -10.73
C LEU A 84 -1.88 16.89 -10.29
N ALA A 85 -2.86 17.79 -10.20
CA ALA A 85 -2.65 19.18 -9.82
C ALA A 85 -2.66 19.43 -8.31
N ASP A 86 -3.03 18.43 -7.50
CA ASP A 86 -3.06 18.57 -6.06
C ASP A 86 -1.65 18.58 -5.50
N ILE A 87 -1.42 19.46 -4.52
CA ILE A 87 -0.17 19.54 -3.77
C ILE A 87 -0.49 19.12 -2.33
N PRO A 88 0.01 17.97 -1.85
CA PRO A 88 -0.22 17.54 -0.47
C PRO A 88 0.28 18.59 0.53
N THR A 89 -0.58 18.92 1.50
CA THR A 89 -0.18 19.76 2.61
C THR A 89 0.59 18.96 3.67
N VAL A 90 1.23 19.65 4.60
CA VAL A 90 1.90 18.99 5.74
C VAL A 90 0.89 18.16 6.55
N ASP A 91 -0.32 18.68 6.77
CA ASP A 91 -1.36 17.97 7.51
C ASP A 91 -1.85 16.72 6.76
N ASP A 92 -1.94 16.80 5.42
CA ASP A 92 -2.29 15.63 4.60
C ASP A 92 -1.26 14.51 4.74
N LEU A 93 0.04 14.86 4.69
CA LEU A 93 1.13 13.90 4.81
C LEU A 93 1.29 13.35 6.22
N GLU A 94 0.99 14.15 7.24
CA GLU A 94 0.94 13.72 8.64
C GLU A 94 -0.20 12.71 8.87
N ARG A 95 -1.39 13.01 8.36
CA ARG A 95 -2.53 12.08 8.39
C ARG A 95 -2.22 10.79 7.63
N TYR A 96 -1.65 10.89 6.44
CA TYR A 96 -1.24 9.77 5.59
C TYR A 96 -0.31 8.81 6.35
N ARG A 97 0.82 9.31 6.88
CA ARG A 97 1.77 8.47 7.63
C ARG A 97 1.17 7.92 8.92
N SER A 98 0.31 8.70 9.58
CA SER A 98 -0.38 8.29 10.82
C SER A 98 -1.29 7.09 10.56
N ASN A 99 -2.02 7.09 9.44
CA ASN A 99 -2.84 5.95 9.04
C ASN A 99 -2.00 4.68 8.84
N ILE A 100 -0.87 4.78 8.12
CA ILE A 100 0.05 3.64 7.91
C ILE A 100 0.56 3.12 9.26
N ALA A 101 0.95 4.01 10.18
CA ALA A 101 1.40 3.62 11.51
C ALA A 101 0.30 2.89 12.32
N LYS A 102 -0.95 3.35 12.22
CA LYS A 102 -2.10 2.69 12.87
C LYS A 102 -2.35 1.28 12.31
N ILE A 103 -2.31 1.13 10.99
CA ILE A 103 -2.46 -0.19 10.32
C ILE A 103 -1.36 -1.13 10.78
N ARG A 104 -0.10 -0.68 10.74
CA ARG A 104 1.05 -1.46 11.21
C ARG A 104 0.92 -1.89 12.67
N ALA A 105 0.42 -1.01 13.53
CA ALA A 105 0.30 -1.26 14.97
C ALA A 105 -0.89 -2.15 15.35
N ALA A 106 -1.81 -2.43 14.41
CA ALA A 106 -3.02 -3.19 14.70
C ALA A 106 -2.75 -4.67 15.02
N LEU A 107 -1.65 -5.22 14.49
CA LEU A 107 -1.25 -6.61 14.66
C LEU A 107 0.20 -6.73 15.14
N SER A 108 0.53 -7.88 15.71
CA SER A 108 1.92 -8.29 15.89
C SER A 108 2.50 -8.67 14.51
N VAL A 109 3.22 -7.73 13.90
CA VAL A 109 3.80 -7.89 12.56
C VAL A 109 5.07 -8.76 12.56
N PHE A 110 5.56 -9.11 11.36
CA PHE A 110 6.80 -9.88 11.23
C PHE A 110 8.00 -9.08 11.75
N SER A 111 9.06 -9.78 12.16
CA SER A 111 10.32 -9.13 12.56
C SER A 111 11.00 -8.38 11.40
N THR A 112 10.63 -8.71 10.16
CA THR A 112 11.10 -8.06 8.93
C THR A 112 10.22 -6.90 8.48
N THR A 113 9.03 -6.73 9.07
CA THR A 113 8.11 -5.65 8.66
C THR A 113 8.74 -4.29 9.00
N PRO A 114 8.99 -3.43 8.00
CA PRO A 114 9.65 -2.14 8.20
C PRO A 114 8.94 -1.26 9.24
N ALA A 115 9.65 -0.30 9.83
CA ALA A 115 9.01 0.73 10.64
C ALA A 115 8.22 1.69 9.73
N ALA A 116 7.10 2.22 10.22
CA ALA A 116 6.44 3.33 9.53
C ALA A 116 7.40 4.53 9.52
N PRO A 117 7.43 5.33 8.43
CA PRO A 117 8.34 6.47 8.35
C PRO A 117 8.01 7.52 9.40
N ASP A 118 9.06 8.06 10.06
CA ASP A 118 8.92 9.15 11.03
C ASP A 118 8.45 10.45 10.38
N SER A 119 8.73 10.63 9.08
CA SER A 119 8.35 11.80 8.30
C SER A 119 8.18 11.45 6.82
N MET A 120 7.31 12.19 6.14
CA MET A 120 7.18 12.15 4.68
C MET A 120 8.11 13.17 3.98
N ASN A 121 8.91 13.93 4.73
CA ASN A 121 9.85 14.88 4.17
C ASN A 121 11.01 14.15 3.48
N ASN A 122 11.31 14.53 2.23
CA ASN A 122 12.37 13.93 1.41
C ASN A 122 12.25 12.40 1.29
N LEU A 123 11.02 11.90 1.10
CA LEU A 123 10.73 10.47 0.96
C LEU A 123 11.65 9.82 -0.10
N THR A 124 12.44 8.83 0.33
CA THR A 124 13.28 8.05 -0.59
C THR A 124 12.49 6.91 -1.24
N TYR A 125 13.03 6.29 -2.29
CA TYR A 125 12.36 5.15 -2.92
C TYR A 125 12.32 3.93 -2.00
N GLU A 126 13.30 3.75 -1.11
CA GLU A 126 13.28 2.72 -0.07
C GLU A 126 12.17 2.98 0.94
N GLN A 127 12.01 4.22 1.40
CA GLN A 127 10.92 4.57 2.31
C GLN A 127 9.55 4.40 1.66
N ALA A 128 9.43 4.69 0.36
CA ALA A 128 8.22 4.42 -0.41
C ALA A 128 7.91 2.92 -0.47
N ASN A 129 8.94 2.08 -0.68
CA ASN A 129 8.78 0.62 -0.63
C ASN A 129 8.40 0.14 0.77
N ASP A 130 9.02 0.67 1.82
CA ASP A 130 8.74 0.31 3.21
C ASP A 130 7.28 0.59 3.60
N ILE A 131 6.74 1.75 3.19
CA ILE A 131 5.32 2.11 3.39
C ILE A 131 4.42 1.02 2.82
N GLU A 132 4.71 0.59 1.60
CA GLU A 132 3.85 -0.37 0.88
C GLU A 132 4.06 -1.79 1.40
N GLN A 133 5.28 -2.16 1.79
CA GLN A 133 5.59 -3.47 2.38
C GLN A 133 4.87 -3.65 3.72
N ILE A 134 4.74 -2.61 4.52
CA ILE A 134 3.94 -2.65 5.76
C ILE A 134 2.50 -3.09 5.47
N LEU A 135 1.90 -2.59 4.39
CA LEU A 135 0.51 -2.89 4.06
C LEU A 135 0.37 -4.30 3.46
N GLU A 136 1.32 -4.75 2.63
CA GLU A 136 1.36 -6.14 2.15
C GLU A 136 1.55 -7.16 3.28
N ASP A 137 2.42 -6.84 4.24
CA ASP A 137 2.66 -7.70 5.41
C ASP A 137 1.40 -7.81 6.28
N VAL A 138 0.69 -6.69 6.49
CA VAL A 138 -0.56 -6.68 7.24
C VAL A 138 -1.68 -7.41 6.48
N GLU A 139 -1.79 -7.26 5.16
CA GLU A 139 -2.71 -8.07 4.34
C GLU A 139 -2.45 -9.55 4.54
N THR A 140 -1.19 -9.97 4.42
CA THR A 140 -0.77 -11.38 4.59
C THR A 140 -1.18 -11.92 5.97
N LEU A 141 -0.99 -11.14 7.03
CA LEU A 141 -1.37 -11.54 8.39
C LEU A 141 -2.89 -11.66 8.56
N ILE A 142 -3.67 -10.75 7.97
CA ILE A 142 -5.14 -10.81 7.96
C ILE A 142 -5.60 -12.09 7.25
N GLU A 143 -5.02 -12.40 6.09
CA GLU A 143 -5.36 -13.61 5.33
C GLU A 143 -5.07 -14.89 6.12
N HIS A 144 -3.94 -14.94 6.84
CA HIS A 144 -3.64 -16.04 7.74
C HIS A 144 -4.65 -16.17 8.89
N ILE A 145 -5.07 -15.07 9.50
CA ILE A 145 -6.08 -15.07 10.56
C ILE A 145 -7.40 -15.62 10.02
N GLN A 146 -7.88 -15.12 8.88
CA GLN A 146 -9.12 -15.55 8.26
C GLN A 146 -9.08 -17.04 7.89
N SER A 147 -7.99 -17.48 7.24
CA SER A 147 -7.79 -18.90 6.88
C SER A 147 -7.83 -19.82 8.11
N ASN A 148 -7.20 -19.43 9.22
CA ASN A 148 -7.24 -20.20 10.45
C ASN A 148 -8.65 -20.29 11.05
N ILE A 149 -9.43 -19.21 11.00
CA ILE A 149 -10.83 -19.19 11.44
C ILE A 149 -11.67 -20.15 10.57
N ASP A 150 -11.54 -20.08 9.25
CA ASP A 150 -12.29 -20.92 8.31
C ASP A 150 -11.96 -22.40 8.50
N MET A 151 -10.68 -22.74 8.71
CA MET A 151 -10.28 -24.10 9.05
C MET A 151 -10.90 -24.58 10.36
N ALA A 152 -10.92 -23.75 11.40
CA ALA A 152 -11.53 -24.10 12.67
C ALA A 152 -13.04 -24.41 12.51
N TRP A 153 -13.76 -23.59 11.74
CA TRP A 153 -15.17 -23.84 11.41
C TRP A 153 -15.36 -25.15 10.64
N ALA A 154 -14.53 -25.39 9.62
CA ALA A 154 -14.59 -26.61 8.83
C ALA A 154 -14.35 -27.87 9.68
N GLN A 155 -13.38 -27.83 10.59
CA GLN A 155 -13.12 -28.93 11.52
C GLN A 155 -14.31 -29.16 12.47
N GLY A 156 -14.90 -28.10 13.04
CA GLY A 156 -16.08 -28.23 13.91
C GLY A 156 -17.29 -28.87 13.22
N ILE A 157 -17.56 -28.49 11.96
CA ILE A 157 -18.62 -29.10 11.15
C ILE A 157 -18.30 -30.57 10.85
N ALA A 158 -17.05 -30.89 10.51
CA ALA A 158 -16.63 -32.27 10.25
C ALA A 158 -16.80 -33.17 11.50
N TYR A 159 -16.36 -32.69 12.67
CA TYR A 159 -16.54 -33.42 13.93
C TYR A 159 -18.01 -33.65 14.27
N THR A 160 -18.87 -32.62 14.16
CA THR A 160 -20.31 -32.78 14.46
C THR A 160 -21.03 -33.70 13.46
N GLY A 161 -20.69 -33.63 12.16
CA GLY A 161 -21.24 -34.50 11.12
C GLY A 161 -20.83 -35.98 11.23
N LEU A 162 -19.69 -36.29 11.85
CA LEU A 162 -19.23 -37.65 12.13
C LEU A 162 -20.09 -38.36 13.21
N PHE A 163 -20.71 -37.63 14.13
CA PHE A 163 -21.54 -38.21 15.20
C PHE A 163 -22.97 -38.59 14.76
N PHE A 164 -23.42 -38.19 13.57
CA PHE A 164 -24.78 -38.49 13.07
C PHE A 164 -24.85 -39.63 12.04
N LYS A 165 -23.73 -40.31 11.75
CA LYS A 165 -23.68 -41.40 10.75
C LYS A 165 -23.67 -42.81 11.35
N GLY A 166 -24.33 -42.99 12.49
CA GLY A 166 -24.52 -44.28 13.14
C GLY A 166 -25.84 -44.33 13.92
N GLY A 167 -26.91 -44.72 13.24
CA GLY A 167 -28.25 -44.95 13.78
C GLY A 167 -29.12 -45.65 12.76
#